data_AF-A0AAD1X6W0-F1
#
_entry.id   AF-A0AAD1X6W0-F1
#
_cell.length_a   1.000
_cell.length_b   1.000
_cell.length_c   1.000
_cell.angle_alpha   90.00
_cell.angle_beta   90.00
_cell.angle_gamma   90.00
#
_symmetry.space_group_name_H-M   'P 1'
#
loop_
_entity.id
_entity.type
_entity.pdbx_description
1 polymer ?
#
loop_
_entity_poly.entity_id
_entity_poly.type
_entity_poly.pdbx_seq_one_letter_code
_entity_poly.pdbx_strand_id
1 'polypeptide(L)'
;MFKGLFVIFLLTIAVCVARTPDSEECDAQRKCKEPFTSCIEGYCEHKGVFPAEWQEVLGASLLFVTTAMCNAAGISGGGIIVTIGIGLFYLSSKEAVAMSNVLIFFGCVTRFTINFKQRHPLKDATSIDYGVVTCQLPLVMLGTFLGVQLNELLAETLIFILLFLTFAALTYRSFRKGIDVSKREKREKKERAKCLDETRLLTDHPQVESISSIKETEEYKE
;
A
#
# COMPACT_ATOMS: atom_id res chain seq x y z
N MET A 1 17.63 10.97 15.71
CA MET A 1 16.50 10.18 16.24
C MET A 1 16.20 8.91 15.45
N PHE A 2 16.06 8.94 14.11
CA PHE A 2 15.58 7.79 13.34
C PHE A 2 16.54 6.59 13.20
N LYS A 3 17.87 6.80 13.30
CA LYS A 3 18.85 5.71 13.25
C LYS A 3 18.72 4.72 14.43
N GLY A 4 18.33 5.22 15.61
CA GLY A 4 18.10 4.38 16.80
C GLY A 4 16.77 3.64 16.74
N LEU A 5 15.70 4.31 16.26
CA LEU A 5 14.37 3.69 16.16
C LEU A 5 14.34 2.54 15.14
N PHE A 6 15.07 2.69 14.03
CA PHE A 6 15.16 1.65 13.01
C PHE A 6 15.92 0.39 13.48
N VAL A 7 16.96 0.57 14.31
CA VAL A 7 17.76 -0.53 14.88
C VAL A 7 17.04 -1.20 16.05
N ILE A 8 16.31 -0.45 16.88
CA ILE A 8 15.52 -0.99 17.99
C ILE A 8 14.30 -1.79 17.47
N PHE A 9 13.69 -1.34 16.36
CA PHE A 9 12.60 -2.06 15.68
C PHE A 9 13.11 -3.32 14.96
N LEU A 10 14.31 -3.26 14.38
CA LEU A 10 15.03 -4.42 13.85
C LEU A 10 15.34 -5.48 14.91
N LEU A 11 15.78 -5.04 16.10
CA LEU A 11 16.07 -5.93 17.23
C LEU A 11 14.80 -6.54 17.83
N THR A 12 13.69 -5.82 17.88
CA THR A 12 12.40 -6.37 18.36
C THR A 12 11.76 -7.32 17.35
N ILE A 13 11.89 -7.05 16.05
CA ILE A 13 11.42 -7.98 15.01
C ILE A 13 12.29 -9.23 14.95
N ALA A 14 13.62 -9.14 15.14
CA ALA A 14 14.48 -10.31 15.25
C ALA A 14 14.09 -11.21 16.45
N VAL A 15 13.66 -10.61 17.56
CA VAL A 15 13.12 -11.33 18.73
C VAL A 15 11.73 -11.95 18.44
N CYS A 16 10.92 -11.33 17.56
CA CYS A 16 9.65 -11.91 17.10
C CYS A 16 9.83 -13.03 16.07
N VAL A 17 10.82 -12.93 15.17
CA VAL A 17 11.19 -13.98 14.19
C VAL A 17 11.73 -15.24 14.88
N ALA A 18 12.30 -15.11 16.09
CA ALA A 18 12.64 -16.25 16.94
C ALA A 18 11.41 -16.98 17.54
N ARG A 19 10.19 -16.48 17.32
CA ARG A 19 8.94 -17.16 17.66
C ARG A 19 8.36 -17.78 16.38
N THR A 20 8.91 -18.93 15.99
CA THR A 20 8.23 -19.81 15.03
C THR A 20 6.94 -20.34 15.65
N PRO A 21 5.82 -20.35 14.92
CA PRO A 21 4.71 -21.21 15.28
C PRO A 21 5.10 -22.62 14.85
N ASP A 22 5.57 -23.43 15.79
CA ASP A 22 5.70 -24.87 15.58
C ASP A 22 4.32 -25.43 15.22
N SER A 23 4.24 -26.14 14.09
CA SER A 23 3.07 -26.91 13.70
C SER A 23 2.88 -28.05 14.71
N GLU A 24 2.04 -27.83 15.72
CA GLU A 24 1.70 -28.84 16.73
C GLU A 24 0.60 -29.77 16.20
N GLU A 25 0.90 -31.07 16.10
CA GLU A 25 -0.10 -32.14 15.95
C GLU A 25 -1.05 -32.12 17.15
N CYS A 26 -2.35 -32.25 16.89
CA CYS A 26 -3.37 -32.24 17.94
C CYS A 26 -3.93 -33.63 18.18
N ASP A 27 -3.74 -34.16 19.38
CA ASP A 27 -4.38 -35.40 19.83
C ASP A 27 -5.59 -35.12 20.73
N ALA A 28 -6.57 -36.03 20.77
CA ALA A 28 -7.98 -35.84 21.16
C ALA A 28 -8.29 -35.25 22.56
N GLN A 29 -7.28 -34.90 23.36
CA GLN A 29 -7.41 -34.28 24.69
C GLN A 29 -6.59 -32.99 24.88
N ARG A 30 -5.71 -32.61 23.93
CA ARG A 30 -5.00 -31.32 23.96
C ARG A 30 -5.75 -30.31 23.10
N LYS A 31 -6.02 -29.12 23.64
CA LYS A 31 -6.58 -28.00 22.90
C LYS A 31 -5.43 -27.35 22.11
N CYS A 32 -5.68 -26.96 20.86
CA CYS A 32 -4.77 -26.12 20.08
C CYS A 32 -4.41 -24.86 20.89
N LYS A 33 -3.15 -24.44 20.80
CA LYS A 33 -2.55 -23.37 21.60
C LYS A 33 -3.08 -21.97 21.26
N GLU A 34 -3.66 -21.83 20.06
CA GLU A 34 -4.18 -20.59 19.49
C GLU A 34 -5.72 -20.50 19.65
N PRO A 35 -6.28 -19.30 19.90
CA PRO A 35 -7.73 -19.09 19.84
C PRO A 35 -8.23 -19.24 18.40
N PHE A 36 -9.49 -19.68 18.21
CA PHE A 36 -10.16 -19.91 16.91
C PHE A 36 -9.76 -21.14 16.09
N THR A 37 -8.81 -21.96 16.57
CA THR A 37 -8.44 -23.22 15.91
C THR A 37 -9.20 -24.41 16.48
N SER A 38 -9.67 -25.32 15.62
CA SER A 38 -10.35 -26.57 15.98
C SER A 38 -9.56 -27.77 15.48
N CYS A 39 -9.52 -28.85 16.27
CA CYS A 39 -8.91 -30.09 15.83
C CYS A 39 -9.88 -30.83 14.90
N ILE A 40 -9.51 -30.95 13.63
CA ILE A 40 -10.22 -31.75 12.62
C ILE A 40 -9.19 -32.76 12.10
N GLU A 41 -9.49 -34.05 12.25
CA GLU A 41 -8.63 -35.16 11.76
C GLU A 41 -7.15 -35.11 12.23
N GLY A 42 -6.88 -34.63 13.45
CA GLY A 42 -5.53 -34.62 14.05
C GLY A 42 -4.70 -33.36 13.74
N TYR A 43 -5.23 -32.43 12.95
CA TYR A 43 -4.60 -31.14 12.64
C TYR A 43 -5.39 -29.98 13.24
N CYS A 44 -4.67 -28.97 13.72
CA CYS A 44 -5.25 -27.70 14.16
C CYS A 44 -5.59 -26.85 12.92
N GLU A 45 -6.87 -26.84 12.52
CA GLU A 45 -7.37 -25.97 11.43
C GLU A 45 -8.22 -24.81 11.96
N HIS A 46 -8.23 -23.72 11.20
CA HIS A 46 -9.00 -22.53 11.54
C HIS A 46 -10.51 -22.81 11.44
N LYS A 47 -11.32 -22.30 12.38
CA LYS A 47 -12.78 -22.43 12.29
C LYS A 47 -13.32 -21.75 11.02
N GLY A 48 -14.42 -22.27 10.49
CA GLY A 48 -15.15 -21.60 9.41
C GLY A 48 -15.62 -20.19 9.83
N VAL A 49 -15.82 -19.32 8.84
CA VAL A 49 -16.25 -17.90 8.97
C VAL A 49 -17.52 -17.70 9.81
N PHE A 50 -18.29 -18.77 10.05
CA PHE A 50 -19.48 -18.76 10.92
C PHE A 50 -19.30 -19.84 12.00
N PRO A 51 -19.48 -19.57 13.31
CA PRO A 51 -20.08 -18.39 13.96
C PRO A 51 -19.07 -17.28 14.31
N ALA A 52 -19.36 -16.03 13.89
CA ALA A 52 -18.48 -14.89 14.10
C ALA A 52 -18.45 -14.45 15.57
N GLU A 53 -17.26 -14.43 16.16
CA GLU A 53 -17.05 -13.91 17.51
C GLU A 53 -16.84 -12.38 17.48
N TRP A 54 -17.13 -11.68 18.58
CA TRP A 54 -17.03 -10.21 18.63
C TRP A 54 -15.63 -9.68 18.29
N GLN A 55 -14.60 -10.49 18.53
CA GLN A 55 -13.20 -10.18 18.23
C GLN A 55 -12.95 -10.17 16.72
N GLU A 56 -13.58 -11.05 15.95
CA GLU A 56 -13.46 -11.11 14.49
C GLU A 56 -14.16 -9.92 13.84
N VAL A 57 -15.31 -9.51 14.38
CA VAL A 57 -16.03 -8.30 13.92
C VAL A 57 -15.19 -7.06 14.15
N LEU A 58 -14.54 -6.94 15.32
CA LEU A 58 -13.61 -5.84 15.59
C LEU A 58 -12.39 -5.90 14.67
N GLY A 59 -11.80 -7.08 14.47
CA GLY A 59 -10.67 -7.27 13.57
C GLY A 59 -11.00 -6.88 12.12
N ALA A 60 -12.18 -7.26 11.62
CA ALA A 60 -12.66 -6.91 10.29
C ALA A 60 -12.91 -5.40 10.15
N SER A 61 -13.48 -4.76 11.17
CA SER A 61 -13.69 -3.31 11.19
C SER A 61 -12.36 -2.54 11.14
N LEU A 62 -11.35 -2.98 11.90
CA LEU A 62 -10.03 -2.36 11.92
C LEU A 62 -9.29 -2.57 10.59
N LEU A 63 -9.42 -3.76 10.01
CA LEU A 63 -8.88 -4.08 8.69
C LEU A 63 -9.48 -3.17 7.62
N PHE A 64 -10.79 -2.95 7.66
CA PHE A 64 -11.48 -2.05 6.73
C PHE A 64 -10.99 -0.60 6.85
N VAL A 65 -10.98 -0.04 8.06
CA VAL A 65 -10.55 1.35 8.30
C VAL A 65 -9.09 1.55 7.88
N THR A 66 -8.20 0.64 8.28
CA THR A 66 -6.77 0.76 7.97
C THR A 66 -6.53 0.65 6.47
N THR A 67 -7.18 -0.32 5.80
CA THR A 67 -7.06 -0.50 4.35
C THR A 67 -7.63 0.70 3.58
N ALA A 68 -8.71 1.30 4.08
CA ALA A 68 -9.28 2.52 3.50
C ALA A 68 -8.28 3.70 3.56
N MET A 69 -7.61 3.89 4.70
CA MET A 69 -6.57 4.92 4.84
C MET A 69 -5.36 4.65 3.92
N CYS A 70 -4.92 3.40 3.80
CA CYS A 70 -3.86 3.03 2.86
C CYS A 70 -4.26 3.32 1.41
N ASN A 71 -5.51 3.01 1.06
CA ASN A 71 -6.06 3.27 -0.25
C ASN A 71 -6.11 4.78 -0.57
N ALA A 72 -6.43 5.62 0.41
CA ALA A 72 -6.38 7.08 0.26
C ALA A 72 -4.94 7.59 0.09
N ALA A 73 -3.96 6.95 0.73
CA ALA A 73 -2.54 7.24 0.54
C ALA A 73 -1.96 6.73 -0.79
N GLY A 74 -2.75 6.02 -1.61
CA GLY A 74 -2.31 5.46 -2.90
C GLY A 74 -1.46 4.20 -2.78
N ILE A 75 -1.49 3.51 -1.63
CA ILE A 75 -0.74 2.27 -1.38
C ILE A 75 -1.75 1.13 -1.15
N SER A 76 -1.60 0.02 -1.87
CA SER A 76 -2.36 -1.21 -1.57
C SER A 76 -1.79 -1.85 -0.30
N GLY A 77 -2.52 -1.80 0.80
CA GLY A 77 -2.09 -2.21 2.16
C GLY A 77 -1.85 -3.71 2.38
N GLY A 78 -1.34 -4.44 1.38
CA GLY A 78 -1.18 -5.90 1.42
C GLY A 78 -0.43 -6.44 2.63
N GLY A 79 0.66 -5.76 3.03
CA GLY A 79 1.43 -6.13 4.22
C GLY A 79 0.62 -5.97 5.51
N ILE A 80 -0.24 -4.96 5.59
CA ILE A 80 -1.09 -4.72 6.76
C ILE A 80 -2.19 -5.78 6.83
N ILE A 81 -2.75 -6.18 5.68
CA ILE A 81 -3.75 -7.26 5.60
C ILE A 81 -3.16 -8.56 6.15
N VAL A 82 -1.92 -8.89 5.79
CA VAL A 82 -1.23 -10.10 6.32
C VAL A 82 -0.95 -9.97 7.81
N THR A 83 -0.43 -8.84 8.29
CA THR A 83 -0.13 -8.65 9.72
C THR A 83 -1.39 -8.72 10.58
N ILE A 84 -2.51 -8.15 10.13
CA ILE A 84 -3.79 -8.24 10.82
C ILE A 84 -4.36 -9.67 10.72
N GLY A 85 -4.21 -10.34 9.57
CA GLY A 85 -4.60 -11.73 9.37
C GLY A 85 -3.93 -12.69 10.36
N ILE A 86 -2.62 -12.55 10.55
CA ILE A 86 -1.87 -13.40 11.48
C ILE A 86 -2.10 -12.94 12.93
N GLY A 87 -2.12 -11.64 13.20
CA GLY A 87 -2.14 -11.11 14.57
C GLY A 87 -3.51 -11.07 15.25
N LEU A 88 -4.59 -10.80 14.51
CA LEU A 88 -5.95 -10.71 15.07
C LEU A 88 -6.80 -11.92 14.74
N PHE A 89 -6.66 -12.45 13.51
CA PHE A 89 -7.42 -13.61 13.08
C PHE A 89 -6.68 -14.92 13.34
N TYR A 90 -5.39 -14.93 13.73
CA TYR A 90 -4.62 -16.15 13.98
C TYR A 90 -4.63 -17.15 12.79
N LEU A 91 -4.69 -16.60 11.57
CA LEU A 91 -4.62 -17.38 10.34
C LEU A 91 -3.21 -17.93 10.13
N SER A 92 -3.11 -19.10 9.52
CA SER A 92 -1.81 -19.62 9.07
C SER A 92 -1.16 -18.66 8.08
N SER A 93 0.16 -18.51 8.12
CA SER A 93 0.89 -17.59 7.24
C SER A 93 0.57 -17.80 5.76
N LYS A 94 0.33 -19.06 5.34
CA LYS A 94 -0.03 -19.39 3.95
C LYS A 94 -1.44 -18.87 3.59
N GLU A 95 -2.39 -19.03 4.49
CA GLU A 95 -3.78 -18.60 4.31
C GLU A 95 -3.90 -17.07 4.35
N ALA A 96 -3.24 -16.42 5.30
CA ALA A 96 -3.22 -14.97 5.41
C ALA A 96 -2.64 -14.29 4.16
N VAL A 97 -1.57 -14.87 3.58
CA VAL A 97 -0.97 -14.37 2.33
C VAL A 97 -1.92 -14.60 1.14
N ALA A 98 -2.56 -15.77 1.04
CA ALA A 98 -3.54 -16.04 -0.01
C ALA A 98 -4.71 -15.05 0.05
N MET A 99 -5.26 -14.81 1.25
CA MET A 99 -6.32 -13.82 1.47
C MET A 99 -5.90 -12.42 1.05
N SER A 100 -4.70 -11.98 1.42
CA SER A 100 -4.18 -10.66 1.03
C SER A 100 -4.12 -10.48 -0.49
N ASN A 101 -3.61 -11.48 -1.22
CA ASN A 101 -3.53 -11.43 -2.68
C ASN A 101 -4.91 -11.27 -3.35
N VAL A 102 -5.92 -11.98 -2.84
CA VAL A 102 -7.31 -11.87 -3.32
C VAL A 102 -7.87 -10.47 -3.05
N LEU A 103 -7.69 -9.92 -1.84
CA LEU A 103 -8.14 -8.56 -1.52
C LEU A 103 -7.45 -7.50 -2.39
N ILE A 104 -6.14 -7.62 -2.62
CA ILE A 104 -5.39 -6.72 -3.49
C ILE A 104 -5.93 -6.78 -4.92
N PHE A 105 -6.19 -7.98 -5.44
CA PHE A 105 -6.76 -8.18 -6.77
C PHE A 105 -8.12 -7.48 -6.91
N PHE A 106 -9.05 -7.68 -5.96
CA PHE A 106 -10.34 -6.98 -5.98
C PHE A 106 -10.18 -5.46 -5.87
N GLY A 107 -9.23 -4.97 -5.08
CA GLY A 107 -8.91 -3.55 -5.00
C GLY A 107 -8.43 -2.97 -6.33
N CYS A 108 -7.58 -3.70 -7.06
CA CYS A 108 -7.12 -3.33 -8.39
C CYS A 108 -8.26 -3.35 -9.42
N VAL A 109 -9.09 -4.39 -9.43
CA VAL A 109 -10.26 -4.49 -10.33
C VAL A 109 -11.22 -3.34 -10.08
N THR A 110 -11.56 -3.06 -8.81
CA THR A 110 -12.47 -1.97 -8.45
C THR A 110 -11.94 -0.61 -8.91
N ARG A 111 -10.65 -0.32 -8.65
CA ARG A 111 -10.02 0.93 -9.13
C ARG A 111 -10.01 1.01 -10.64
N PHE A 112 -9.67 -0.09 -11.33
CA PHE A 112 -9.69 -0.15 -12.78
C PHE A 112 -11.09 0.13 -13.32
N THR A 113 -12.14 -0.53 -12.81
CA THR A 113 -13.53 -0.33 -13.25
C THR A 113 -14.01 1.11 -13.04
N ILE A 114 -13.69 1.74 -11.90
CA ILE A 114 -14.08 3.14 -11.63
C ILE A 114 -13.35 4.10 -12.58
N ASN A 115 -12.06 3.88 -12.82
CA ASN A 115 -11.23 4.76 -13.65
C ASN A 115 -11.29 4.43 -15.15
N PHE A 116 -11.91 3.30 -15.55
CA PHE A 116 -11.93 2.83 -16.94
C PHE A 116 -12.58 3.84 -17.90
N LYS A 117 -13.62 4.54 -17.43
CA LYS A 117 -14.36 5.54 -18.21
C LYS A 117 -13.82 6.97 -18.04
N GLN A 118 -12.82 7.20 -17.20
CA GLN A 118 -12.21 8.52 -17.04
C GLN A 118 -11.25 8.84 -18.20
N ARG A 119 -11.54 9.95 -18.89
CA ARG A 119 -10.66 10.52 -19.92
C ARG A 119 -9.83 11.67 -19.38
N HIS A 120 -8.68 11.88 -20.01
CA HIS A 120 -7.78 12.96 -19.68
C HIS A 120 -8.41 14.32 -20.07
N PRO A 121 -8.37 15.35 -19.21
CA PRO A 121 -9.07 16.61 -19.46
C PRO A 121 -8.46 17.46 -20.60
N LEU A 122 -7.19 17.23 -20.95
CA LEU A 122 -6.44 18.04 -21.93
C LEU A 122 -6.07 17.28 -23.22
N LYS A 123 -6.36 15.97 -23.31
CA LYS A 123 -5.95 15.13 -24.44
C LYS A 123 -7.01 14.05 -24.64
N ASP A 124 -7.36 13.70 -25.88
CA ASP A 124 -8.27 12.57 -26.16
C ASP A 124 -7.55 11.22 -25.94
N ALA A 125 -7.19 10.97 -24.68
CA ALA A 125 -6.49 9.80 -24.20
C ALA A 125 -7.14 9.33 -22.88
N THR A 126 -7.02 8.04 -22.60
CA THR A 126 -7.42 7.47 -21.30
C THR A 126 -6.59 8.05 -20.17
N SER A 127 -7.18 8.18 -18.97
CA SER A 127 -6.43 8.66 -17.79
C SER A 127 -5.32 7.69 -17.34
N ILE A 128 -5.36 6.43 -17.79
CA ILE A 128 -4.37 5.40 -17.47
C ILE A 128 -3.28 5.40 -18.55
N ASP A 129 -2.02 5.54 -18.13
CA ASP A 129 -0.85 5.39 -19.00
C ASP A 129 -0.50 3.91 -19.19
N TYR A 130 -0.98 3.34 -20.30
CA TYR A 130 -0.71 1.94 -20.65
C TYR A 130 0.75 1.68 -21.04
N GLY A 131 1.55 2.70 -21.39
CA GLY A 131 2.96 2.53 -21.71
C GLY A 131 3.76 2.10 -20.49
N VAL A 132 3.56 2.78 -19.36
CA VAL A 132 4.20 2.44 -18.09
C VAL A 132 3.73 1.08 -17.58
N VAL A 133 2.43 0.78 -17.70
CA VAL A 133 1.86 -0.52 -17.29
C VAL A 133 2.47 -1.67 -18.10
N THR A 134 2.59 -1.50 -19.42
CA THR A 134 3.17 -2.52 -20.31
C THR A 134 4.64 -2.81 -19.97
N CYS A 135 5.40 -1.81 -19.52
CA CYS A 135 6.76 -2.01 -19.03
C CYS A 135 6.82 -2.70 -17.66
N GLN A 136 5.85 -2.47 -16.78
CA GLN A 136 5.83 -3.02 -15.42
C GLN A 136 5.35 -4.48 -15.37
N LEU A 137 4.40 -4.85 -16.23
CA LEU A 137 3.85 -6.22 -16.32
C LEU A 137 4.93 -7.31 -16.48
N PRO A 138 5.85 -7.26 -17.46
CA PRO A 138 6.86 -8.30 -17.65
C PRO A 138 7.88 -8.34 -16.50
N LEU A 139 8.21 -7.19 -15.91
CA LEU A 139 9.13 -7.11 -14.78
C LEU A 139 8.54 -7.80 -13.53
N VAL A 140 7.25 -7.59 -13.27
CA VAL A 140 6.56 -8.25 -12.16
C VAL A 140 6.44 -9.75 -12.42
N MET A 141 6.04 -10.17 -13.63
CA MET A 141 5.91 -11.59 -13.97
C MET A 141 7.24 -12.34 -13.85
N LEU A 142 8.32 -11.77 -14.39
CA LEU A 142 9.66 -12.34 -14.27
C LEU A 142 10.13 -12.38 -12.81
N GLY A 143 9.89 -11.31 -12.05
CA GLY A 143 10.25 -11.22 -10.64
C GLY A 143 9.52 -12.26 -9.78
N THR A 144 8.21 -12.46 -10.00
CA THR A 144 7.43 -13.47 -9.29
C THR A 144 7.88 -14.88 -9.66
N PHE A 145 8.12 -15.16 -10.94
CA PHE A 145 8.62 -16.47 -11.38
C PHE A 145 9.97 -16.83 -10.73
N LEU A 146 10.94 -15.92 -10.80
CA LEU A 146 12.24 -16.10 -10.14
C LEU A 146 12.11 -16.18 -8.62
N GLY A 147 11.21 -15.39 -8.03
CA GLY A 147 10.93 -15.39 -6.60
C GLY A 147 10.43 -16.75 -6.09
N VAL A 148 9.50 -17.39 -6.83
CA VAL A 148 8.98 -18.72 -6.47
C VAL A 148 10.08 -19.78 -6.57
N GLN A 149 10.87 -19.78 -7.66
CA GLN A 149 11.98 -20.74 -7.79
C GLN A 149 13.07 -20.54 -6.71
N LEU A 150 13.35 -19.30 -6.34
CA LEU A 150 14.28 -18.98 -5.24
C LEU A 150 13.70 -19.39 -3.88
N ASN A 151 12.38 -19.28 -3.68
CA ASN A 151 11.73 -19.67 -2.43
C ASN A 151 11.89 -21.17 -2.13
N GLU A 152 11.92 -22.04 -3.14
CA GLU A 152 12.18 -23.47 -2.96
C GLU A 152 13.65 -23.79 -2.63
N LEU A 153 14.58 -22.92 -3.04
CA LEU A 153 16.02 -23.18 -2.95
C LEU A 153 16.68 -22.53 -1.71
N LEU A 154 16.11 -21.45 -1.16
CA LEU A 154 16.68 -20.69 -0.06
C LEU A 154 16.02 -21.05 1.28
N ALA A 155 16.78 -21.00 2.38
CA ALA A 155 16.26 -21.16 3.72
C ALA A 155 15.33 -20.00 4.13
N GLU A 156 14.27 -20.31 4.87
CA GLU A 156 13.22 -19.38 5.27
C GLU A 156 13.75 -18.12 5.97
N THR A 157 14.73 -18.28 6.87
CA THR A 157 15.39 -17.18 7.59
C THR A 157 16.01 -16.15 6.65
N LEU A 158 16.59 -16.61 5.55
CA LEU A 158 17.28 -15.74 4.59
C LEU A 158 16.29 -14.96 3.73
N ILE A 159 15.13 -15.54 3.40
CA ILE A 159 14.02 -14.87 2.71
C ILE A 159 13.47 -13.74 3.58
N PHE A 160 13.26 -13.97 4.88
CA PHE A 160 12.83 -12.92 5.81
C PHE A 160 13.81 -11.75 5.89
N ILE A 161 15.12 -12.03 5.94
CA ILE A 161 16.16 -10.98 5.95
C ILE A 161 16.13 -10.14 4.66
N LEU A 162 16.03 -10.79 3.50
CA LEU A 162 15.95 -10.14 2.18
C LEU A 162 14.69 -9.27 2.04
N LEU A 163 13.56 -9.79 2.51
CA LEU A 163 12.29 -9.08 2.51
C LEU A 163 12.38 -7.85 3.40
N PHE A 164 12.88 -8.00 4.63
CA PHE A 164 13.08 -6.89 5.54
C PHE A 164 13.99 -5.80 4.93
N LEU A 165 15.13 -6.18 4.35
CA LEU A 165 16.06 -5.23 3.73
C LEU A 165 15.40 -4.47 2.56
N THR A 166 14.57 -5.15 1.78
CA THR A 166 13.81 -4.52 0.69
C THR A 166 12.80 -3.51 1.22
N PHE A 167 12.03 -3.88 2.26
CA PHE A 167 11.08 -2.97 2.92
C PHE A 167 11.78 -1.77 3.55
N ALA A 168 12.94 -1.99 4.19
CA ALA A 168 13.79 -0.94 4.74
C ALA A 168 14.22 0.06 3.68
N ALA A 169 14.76 -0.45 2.56
CA ALA A 169 15.23 0.37 1.45
C ALA A 169 14.08 1.15 0.79
N LEU A 170 12.93 0.52 0.58
CA LEU A 170 11.74 1.17 0.02
C LEU A 170 11.21 2.28 0.93
N THR A 171 11.11 1.99 2.24
CA THR A 171 10.67 2.97 3.24
C THR A 171 11.61 4.18 3.26
N TYR A 172 12.92 3.94 3.31
CA TYR A 172 13.92 5.01 3.29
C TYR A 172 13.84 5.86 2.02
N ARG A 173 13.73 5.21 0.84
CA ARG A 173 13.59 5.90 -0.46
C ARG A 173 12.29 6.70 -0.53
N SER A 174 11.17 6.13 -0.10
CA SER A 174 9.86 6.78 -0.07
C SER A 174 9.88 8.00 0.84
N PHE A 175 10.43 7.86 2.05
CA PHE A 175 10.52 8.95 3.02
C PHE A 175 11.39 10.11 2.50
N ARG A 176 12.54 9.81 1.88
CA ARG A 176 13.40 10.85 1.29
C ARG A 176 12.72 11.57 0.14
N LYS A 177 12.05 10.85 -0.76
CA LYS A 177 11.27 11.46 -1.84
C LYS A 177 10.13 12.31 -1.28
N GLY A 178 9.44 11.84 -0.23
CA GLY A 178 8.39 12.61 0.45
C GLY A 178 8.89 13.95 1.01
N ILE A 179 10.07 13.96 1.64
CA ILE A 179 10.70 15.20 2.11
C ILE A 179 11.07 16.12 0.94
N ASP A 180 11.61 15.58 -0.15
CA ASP A 180 11.99 16.37 -1.32
C ASP A 180 10.78 17.02 -1.99
N VAL A 181 9.71 16.25 -2.21
CA VAL A 181 8.44 16.74 -2.77
C VAL A 181 7.84 17.82 -1.87
N SER A 182 7.78 17.60 -0.56
CA SER A 182 7.26 18.61 0.38
C SER A 182 8.05 19.93 0.34
N LYS A 183 9.37 19.86 0.12
CA LYS A 183 10.20 21.06 -0.04
C LYS A 183 9.92 21.77 -1.37
N ARG A 184 9.73 21.02 -2.46
CA ARG A 184 9.39 21.58 -3.79
C ARG A 184 8.03 22.28 -3.75
N GLU A 185 7.00 21.63 -3.20
CA GLU A 185 5.67 22.22 -3.05
C GLU A 185 5.68 23.52 -2.21
N LYS A 186 6.52 23.59 -1.17
CA LYS A 186 6.68 24.83 -0.38
C LYS A 186 7.36 25.96 -1.16
N ARG A 187 8.25 25.66 -2.11
CA ARG A 187 8.89 26.67 -2.97
C ARG A 187 7.89 27.18 -4.00
N GLU A 188 7.21 26.28 -4.68
CA GLU A 188 6.19 26.63 -5.68
C GLU A 188 5.03 27.42 -5.07
N LYS A 189 4.56 27.07 -3.86
CA LYS A 189 3.54 27.86 -3.16
C LYS A 189 4.01 29.29 -2.83
N LYS A 190 5.28 29.45 -2.46
CA LYS A 190 5.87 30.78 -2.20
C LYS A 190 6.01 31.58 -3.49
N GLU A 191 6.44 30.96 -4.58
CA GLU A 191 6.55 31.60 -5.89
C GLU A 191 5.19 32.00 -6.44
N ARG A 192 4.18 31.11 -6.38
CA ARG A 192 2.80 31.43 -6.76
C ARG A 192 2.21 32.57 -5.92
N ALA A 193 2.48 32.61 -4.61
CA ALA A 193 2.04 33.71 -3.76
C ALA A 193 2.67 35.06 -4.15
N LYS A 194 3.95 35.06 -4.55
CA LYS A 194 4.63 36.26 -5.07
C LYS A 194 4.06 36.71 -6.40
N CYS A 195 3.87 35.79 -7.37
CA CYS A 195 3.26 36.14 -8.66
C CYS A 195 1.81 36.64 -8.50
N LEU A 196 1.05 36.10 -7.56
CA LEU A 196 -0.32 36.56 -7.28
C LEU A 196 -0.34 37.98 -6.70
N ASP A 197 0.61 38.31 -5.83
CA ASP A 197 0.78 39.66 -5.27
C ASP A 197 1.21 40.68 -6.35
N GLU A 198 2.16 40.29 -7.21
CA GLU A 198 2.59 41.10 -8.36
C GLU A 198 1.46 41.31 -9.38
N THR A 199 0.64 40.28 -9.64
CA THR A 199 -0.55 40.39 -10.51
C THR A 199 -1.62 41.30 -9.91
N ARG A 200 -1.81 41.28 -8.58
CA ARG A 200 -2.72 42.20 -7.87
C ARG A 200 -2.25 43.66 -7.96
N LEU A 201 -0.94 43.90 -7.82
CA LEU A 201 -0.36 45.23 -7.98
C LEU A 201 -0.50 45.76 -9.42
N LEU A 202 -0.44 44.88 -10.43
CA LEU A 202 -0.63 45.24 -11.84
C LEU A 202 -2.11 45.53 -12.20
N THR A 203 -3.07 44.93 -11.48
CA THR A 203 -4.51 45.15 -11.73
C THR A 203 -5.05 46.44 -11.09
N ASP A 204 -4.35 47.02 -10.11
CA ASP A 204 -4.70 48.31 -9.49
C ASP A 204 -4.27 49.53 -10.35
N HIS A 205 -3.52 49.30 -11.44
CA HIS A 205 -3.15 50.35 -12.39
C HIS A 205 -4.21 50.46 -13.52
N PRO A 206 -4.74 51.67 -13.82
CA PRO A 206 -5.86 51.88 -14.76
C PRO A 206 -5.54 51.60 -16.25
N GLN A 207 -4.40 50.97 -16.57
CA GLN A 207 -3.94 50.72 -17.95
C GLN A 207 -4.05 49.23 -18.37
N VAL A 208 -4.35 48.29 -17.45
CA VAL A 208 -4.31 46.83 -17.74
C VAL A 208 -5.70 46.23 -18.05
N GLU A 209 -6.79 46.86 -17.60
CA GLU A 209 -8.17 46.42 -17.87
C GLU A 209 -8.52 46.41 -19.38
N SER A 210 -7.79 47.22 -20.17
CA SER A 210 -7.89 47.23 -21.64
C SER A 210 -7.15 46.08 -22.32
N ILE A 211 -6.13 45.47 -21.70
CA ILE A 211 -5.32 44.39 -22.29
C ILE A 211 -5.95 43.01 -22.00
N SER A 212 -6.58 42.82 -20.83
CA SER A 212 -7.32 41.58 -20.52
C SER A 212 -8.48 41.35 -21.49
N SER A 213 -9.17 42.43 -21.86
CA SER A 213 -10.27 42.42 -22.83
C SER A 213 -9.84 42.04 -24.25
N ILE A 214 -8.56 42.24 -24.62
CA ILE A 214 -8.02 41.90 -25.95
C ILE A 214 -7.57 40.43 -26.00
N LYS A 215 -7.07 39.87 -24.88
CA LYS A 215 -6.64 38.45 -24.82
C LYS A 215 -7.81 37.47 -24.82
N GLU A 216 -8.95 37.79 -24.19
CA GLU A 216 -10.14 36.92 -24.26
C GLU A 216 -10.70 36.79 -25.69
N THR A 217 -10.47 37.76 -26.58
CA THR A 217 -10.91 37.69 -27.98
C THR A 217 -10.03 36.83 -28.89
N GLU A 218 -8.78 36.52 -28.51
CA GLU A 218 -7.90 35.66 -29.32
C GLU A 218 -8.05 34.16 -29.00
N GLU A 219 -8.45 33.79 -27.78
CA GLU A 219 -8.59 32.37 -27.38
C GLU A 219 -9.87 31.69 -27.92
N TYR A 220 -10.82 32.44 -28.50
CA TYR A 220 -12.04 31.87 -29.11
C TYR A 220 -11.95 31.65 -30.62
N LYS A 221 -10.77 31.82 -31.24
CA LYS A 221 -10.61 31.74 -32.71
C LYS A 221 -9.65 30.66 -33.23
N GLU A 222 -9.20 29.73 -32.39
CA GLU A 222 -8.52 28.50 -32.83
C GLU A 222 -9.26 27.22 -32.40
#